data_AF-A0AAV7XVD0-F1
#
_entry.id   AF-A0AAV7XVD0-F1
#
_cell.length_a   1.000
_cell.length_b   1.000
_cell.length_c   1.000
_cell.angle_alpha   90.00
_cell.angle_beta   90.00
_cell.angle_gamma   90.00
#
_symmetry.space_group_name_H-M   'P 1'
#
loop_
_entity.id
_entity.type
_entity.pdbx_description
1 polymer ?
#
loop_
_entity_poly.entity_id
_entity_poly.type
_entity_poly.pdbx_seq_one_letter_code
_entity_poly.pdbx_strand_id
1 'polypeptide(L)'
;MMHKKIKPHSCVVCGHSFTQSEHLKRHLQTHEETKDDRRHHPCPLCDKVLSRKDKLKEHLAHTHSPEREAARRLELENARVATNFIIV
;
A
#
# COMPACT_ATOMS: atom_id res chain seq x y z
N MET A 1 28.03 -23.19 -5.27
CA MET A 1 27.56 -22.72 -6.60
C MET A 1 27.42 -21.21 -6.52
N MET A 2 28.18 -20.46 -7.32
CA MET A 2 28.17 -18.98 -7.31
C MET A 2 26.83 -18.46 -7.82
N HIS A 3 26.10 -17.69 -7.00
CA HIS A 3 24.98 -16.86 -7.49
C HIS A 3 25.56 -15.76 -8.38
N LYS A 4 25.75 -16.03 -9.69
CA LYS A 4 25.94 -14.95 -10.66
C LYS A 4 24.69 -14.07 -10.58
N LYS A 5 24.84 -12.81 -10.16
CA LYS A 5 23.76 -11.80 -10.17
C LYS A 5 23.45 -11.42 -11.62
N ILE A 6 22.97 -12.37 -12.40
CA ILE A 6 22.49 -12.12 -13.76
C ILE A 6 21.20 -11.32 -13.60
N LYS A 7 21.18 -10.15 -14.22
CA LYS A 7 20.01 -9.27 -14.27
C LYS A 7 19.52 -9.24 -15.71
N PRO A 8 18.79 -10.28 -16.15
CA PRO A 8 18.43 -10.44 -17.57
C PRO A 8 17.42 -9.39 -18.05
N HIS A 9 16.78 -8.66 -17.14
CA HIS A 9 15.73 -7.71 -17.45
C HIS A 9 16.26 -6.27 -17.33
N SER A 10 16.69 -5.66 -18.42
CA SER A 10 17.16 -4.28 -18.46
C SER A 10 16.06 -3.30 -18.86
N CYS A 11 16.08 -2.12 -18.26
CA CYS A 11 15.26 -1.00 -18.67
C CYS A 11 15.80 -0.41 -19.97
N VAL A 12 14.95 -0.32 -20.99
CA VAL A 12 15.31 0.30 -22.28
C VAL A 12 15.45 1.81 -22.20
N VAL A 13 14.88 2.45 -21.17
CA VAL A 13 14.88 3.91 -21.01
C VAL A 13 16.15 4.40 -20.29
N CYS A 14 16.55 3.75 -19.19
CA CYS A 14 17.70 4.18 -18.39
C CYS A 14 18.82 3.13 -18.23
N GLY A 15 18.69 1.97 -18.87
CA GLY A 15 19.69 0.90 -18.82
C GLY A 15 19.75 0.12 -17.51
N HIS A 16 18.93 0.45 -16.50
CA HIS A 16 18.97 -0.23 -15.21
C HIS A 16 18.49 -1.69 -15.31
N SER A 17 19.25 -2.64 -14.76
CA SER A 17 18.94 -4.06 -14.84
C SER A 17 18.37 -4.66 -13.55
N PHE A 18 17.42 -5.56 -13.71
CA PHE A 18 16.67 -6.26 -12.68
C PHE A 18 16.82 -7.78 -12.84
N THR A 19 16.76 -8.49 -11.72
CA THR A 19 16.81 -9.96 -11.69
C THR A 19 15.49 -10.61 -12.08
N GLN A 20 14.38 -9.88 -11.96
CA GLN A 20 13.03 -10.38 -12.19
C GLN A 20 12.24 -9.43 -13.09
N SER A 21 11.34 -9.97 -13.91
CA SER A 21 10.61 -9.22 -14.93
C SER A 21 9.53 -8.32 -14.33
N GLU A 22 8.89 -8.73 -13.23
CA GLU A 22 7.89 -7.91 -12.53
C GLU A 22 8.52 -6.67 -11.88
N HIS A 23 9.78 -6.77 -11.44
CA HIS A 23 10.55 -5.62 -10.97
C HIS A 23 10.84 -4.63 -12.09
N LEU A 24 11.21 -5.11 -13.28
CA LEU A 24 11.38 -4.27 -14.46
C LEU A 24 10.04 -3.62 -14.85
N LYS A 25 8.95 -4.37 -14.90
CA LYS A 25 7.62 -3.85 -15.25
C LYS A 25 7.17 -2.73 -14.31
N ARG A 26 7.33 -2.91 -12.99
CA ARG A 26 7.06 -1.87 -12.00
C ARG A 26 7.99 -0.67 -12.14
N HIS A 27 9.26 -0.90 -12.48
CA HIS A 27 10.21 0.17 -12.73
C HIS A 27 9.85 0.97 -14.00
N LEU A 28 9.39 0.33 -15.08
CA LEU A 28 8.99 1.04 -16.29
C LEU A 28 7.88 2.06 -16.02
N GLN A 29 6.98 1.75 -15.08
CA GLN A 29 6.00 2.72 -14.63
C GLN A 29 6.72 3.99 -14.13
N THR A 30 7.86 3.97 -13.45
CA THR A 30 8.50 5.23 -12.98
C THR A 30 8.93 6.17 -14.10
N HIS A 31 9.12 5.67 -15.33
CA HIS A 31 9.41 6.51 -16.50
C HIS A 31 8.14 7.09 -17.13
N GLU A 32 7.00 6.42 -16.97
CA GLU A 32 5.68 6.95 -17.30
C GLU A 32 5.26 7.95 -16.22
N GLU A 33 5.90 9.14 -16.18
CA GLU A 33 5.69 10.26 -15.25
C GLU A 33 4.28 10.88 -15.38
N THR A 34 3.26 10.06 -15.30
CA THR A 34 1.88 10.49 -15.20
C THR A 34 1.62 10.80 -13.73
N LYS A 35 1.41 12.08 -13.43
CA LYS A 35 0.85 12.64 -12.18
C LYS A 35 -0.60 12.15 -11.94
N ASP A 36 -0.89 10.89 -12.25
CA ASP A 36 -2.20 10.33 -12.12
C ASP A 36 -2.33 9.74 -10.70
N ASP A 37 -3.42 10.11 -10.02
CA ASP A 37 -3.89 9.59 -8.74
C ASP A 37 -3.74 8.06 -8.61
N ARG A 38 -3.69 7.31 -9.72
CA ARG A 38 -3.43 5.86 -9.74
C ARG A 38 -2.12 5.40 -9.09
N ARG A 39 -1.11 6.27 -8.91
CA ARG A 39 0.12 5.92 -8.15
C ARG A 39 0.01 6.20 -6.67
N HIS A 40 -0.90 7.05 -6.26
CA HIS A 40 -1.03 7.45 -4.87
C HIS A 40 -2.11 6.60 -4.22
N HIS A 41 -1.72 5.88 -3.18
CA HIS A 41 -2.60 5.03 -2.39
C HIS A 41 -2.65 5.64 -0.99
N PRO A 42 -3.56 6.60 -0.75
CA PRO A 42 -3.72 7.20 0.56
C PRO A 42 -4.19 6.15 1.55
N CYS A 43 -3.63 6.20 2.76
CA CYS A 43 -4.13 5.42 3.87
C CYS A 43 -5.48 6.00 4.32
N PRO A 44 -6.53 5.19 4.52
CA PRO A 44 -7.80 5.69 5.03
C PRO A 44 -7.79 6.03 6.53
N LEU A 45 -6.70 5.71 7.24
CA LEU A 45 -6.59 5.80 8.70
C LEU A 45 -5.58 6.84 9.17
N CYS A 46 -4.74 7.34 8.27
CA CYS A 46 -3.78 8.41 8.54
C CYS A 46 -3.44 9.16 7.26
N ASP A 47 -2.77 10.30 7.37
CA ASP A 47 -2.42 11.15 6.22
C ASP A 47 -1.27 10.61 5.36
N LYS A 48 -0.90 9.34 5.52
CA LYS A 48 0.20 8.74 4.79
C LYS A 48 -0.25 8.30 3.39
N VAL A 49 0.46 8.78 2.38
CA VAL A 49 0.24 8.40 0.97
C VAL A 49 1.36 7.48 0.51
N LEU A 50 1.00 6.30 0.02
CA LEU A 50 1.95 5.29 -0.43
C LEU A 50 1.95 5.22 -1.95
N SER A 51 3.11 4.99 -2.56
CA SER A 51 3.22 4.94 -4.02
C SER A 51 2.74 3.62 -4.64
N ARG A 52 2.39 2.62 -3.81
CA ARG A 52 2.04 1.26 -4.24
C ARG A 52 1.00 0.58 -3.34
N LYS A 53 0.07 -0.17 -3.93
CA LYS A 53 -0.99 -0.92 -3.23
C LYS A 53 -0.46 -1.96 -2.24
N ASP A 54 0.58 -2.70 -2.61
CA ASP A 54 1.15 -3.73 -1.73
C ASP A 54 1.82 -3.11 -0.50
N LYS A 55 2.43 -1.93 -0.66
CA LYS A 55 2.98 -1.16 0.46
C LYS A 55 1.92 -0.52 1.33
N LEU A 56 0.79 -0.13 0.77
CA LEU A 56 -0.38 0.25 1.57
C LEU A 56 -0.88 -0.94 2.40
N LYS A 57 -0.99 -2.15 1.84
CA LYS A 57 -1.41 -3.35 2.61
C LYS A 57 -0.45 -3.69 3.76
N GLU A 58 0.86 -3.67 3.48
CA GLU A 58 1.91 -3.86 4.50
C GLU A 58 1.81 -2.78 5.59
N HIS A 59 1.65 -1.51 5.20
CA HIS A 59 1.46 -0.41 6.13
C HIS A 59 0.21 -0.59 7.00
N LEU A 60 -0.93 -0.96 6.42
CA LEU A 60 -2.16 -1.23 7.16
C LEU A 60 -1.97 -2.37 8.15
N ALA A 61 -1.38 -3.48 7.74
CA ALA A 61 -1.17 -4.63 8.62
C ALA A 61 -0.21 -4.32 9.79
N HIS A 62 0.85 -3.54 9.55
CA HIS A 62 1.89 -3.29 10.56
C HIS A 62 1.61 -2.06 11.43
N THR A 63 1.00 -1.02 10.88
CA THR A 63 0.72 0.25 11.57
C THR A 63 -0.71 0.33 12.09
N HIS A 64 -1.65 -0.30 11.39
CA HIS A 64 -3.09 -0.25 11.68
C HIS A 64 -3.66 -1.66 11.90
N SER A 65 -2.92 -2.54 12.59
CA SER A 65 -3.31 -3.95 12.81
C SER A 65 -4.81 -4.09 13.12
N PRO A 66 -5.51 -5.03 12.45
CA PRO A 66 -6.96 -5.22 12.55
C PRO A 66 -7.44 -5.52 13.97
N GLU A 67 -6.55 -5.97 14.86
CA GLU A 67 -6.80 -6.20 16.28
C GLU A 67 -7.17 -4.89 17.02
N ARG A 68 -6.50 -3.78 16.68
CA ARG A 68 -6.79 -2.45 17.24
C ARG A 68 -7.95 -1.76 16.53
N GLU A 69 -8.16 -2.04 15.24
CA GLU A 69 -9.26 -1.47 14.47
C GLU A 69 -10.62 -2.13 14.78
N ALA A 70 -10.64 -3.44 15.05
CA ALA A 70 -11.83 -4.17 15.50
C ALA A 70 -12.32 -3.62 16.85
N ALA A 71 -11.40 -3.32 17.78
CA ALA A 71 -11.73 -2.64 19.04
C ALA A 71 -12.37 -1.27 18.80
N ARG A 72 -11.78 -0.44 17.92
CA ARG A 72 -12.31 0.89 17.59
C ARG A 72 -13.69 0.84 16.91
N ARG A 73 -13.96 -0.18 16.07
CA ARG A 73 -15.28 -0.40 15.46
C ARG A 73 -16.32 -0.82 16.48
N LEU A 74 -15.99 -1.73 17.40
CA LEU A 74 -16.87 -2.12 18.52
C LEU A 74 -17.21 -0.93 19.43
N GLU A 75 -16.24 -0.06 19.72
CA GLU A 75 -16.48 1.17 20.51
C GLU A 75 -17.42 2.16 19.79
N LEU A 76 -17.23 2.38 18.48
CA LEU A 76 -18.10 3.25 17.67
C LEU A 76 -19.52 2.68 17.51
N GLU A 77 -19.66 1.36 17.44
CA GLU A 77 -20.97 0.69 17.34
C GLU A 77 -21.72 0.72 18.68
N ASN A 78 -21.02 0.53 19.80
CA ASN A 78 -21.57 0.72 21.15
C ASN A 78 -22.00 2.18 21.41
N ALA A 79 -21.27 3.17 20.89
CA ALA A 79 -21.65 4.59 20.99
C ALA A 79 -22.92 4.93 20.19
N ARG A 80 -23.13 4.29 19.03
CA ARG A 80 -24.36 4.43 18.23
C ARG A 80 -25.58 3.81 18.92
N VAL A 81 -25.40 2.68 19.60
CA VAL A 81 -26.47 2.03 20.38
C VAL A 81 -26.83 2.83 21.64
N ALA A 82 -25.84 3.39 22.35
CA ALA A 82 -26.08 4.24 23.53
C ALA A 82 -26.87 5.51 23.22
N THR A 83 -26.70 6.08 22.01
CA THR A 83 -27.44 7.27 21.57
C THR A 83 -28.93 6.96 21.27
N ASN A 84 -29.26 5.71 20.93
CA ASN A 84 -30.64 5.27 20.66
C ASN A 84 -31.46 4.92 21.92
N PHE A 85 -30.85 4.88 23.12
CA PHE A 85 -31.56 4.54 24.36
C PHE A 85 -31.93 5.76 25.22
N ILE A 86 -31.55 6.97 24.81
CA ILE A 86 -31.88 8.22 25.52
C ILE A 86 -33.12 8.94 24.91
N ILE A 87 -33.64 8.45 23.79
CA ILE A 87 -34.88 8.96 23.17
C ILE A 87 -35.88 7.81 23.03
N VAL A 88 -36.38 7.28 24.15
CA VAL A 88 -37.70 6.64 24.28
C VAL A 88 -38.29 7.04 25.63
#